data_AF-A0A1E5C369-F1
#
_entry.id   AF-A0A1E5C369-F1
#
_cell.length_a   1.000
_cell.length_b   1.000
_cell.length_c   1.000
_cell.angle_alpha   90.00
_cell.angle_beta   90.00
_cell.angle_gamma   90.00
#
_symmetry.space_group_name_H-M   'P 1'
#
loop_
_entity.id
_entity.type
_entity.pdbx_description
1 polymer ?
#
loop_
_entity_poly.entity_id
_entity_poly.type
_entity_poly.pdbx_seq_one_letter_code
_entity_poly.pdbx_strand_id
1 'polypeptide(L)'
;MEWYEVAIVLISALFGGYLVIWAIPGTVMSAMVALGDVERIVFIDKQLAKNLKKYYDERGYLKPEYQLYTSIGTRLFGYWIAYPFIKKRATTQSKKFRLFMWINCLGMWSLVGTTFFVCLAKLLGIIP
;
A
#
# COMPACT_ATOMS: atom_id res chain seq x y z
N MET A 1 21.58 -7.42 -26.87
CA MET A 1 20.48 -7.18 -25.93
C MET A 1 19.41 -6.48 -26.71
N GLU A 2 18.27 -7.16 -26.90
CA GLU A 2 17.14 -6.59 -27.63
C GLU A 2 16.52 -5.43 -26.83
N TRP A 3 15.83 -4.51 -27.51
CA TRP A 3 15.27 -3.31 -26.88
C TRP A 3 14.29 -3.64 -25.74
N TYR A 4 13.55 -4.75 -25.84
CA TYR A 4 12.61 -5.18 -24.80
C TYR A 4 13.35 -5.73 -23.56
N GLU A 5 14.53 -6.33 -23.72
CA GLU A 5 15.34 -6.83 -22.60
C GLU A 5 15.88 -5.67 -21.78
N VAL A 6 16.40 -4.64 -22.46
CA VAL A 6 16.82 -3.39 -21.83
C VAL A 6 15.66 -2.76 -21.06
N ALA A 7 14.47 -2.71 -21.66
CA ALA A 7 13.29 -2.15 -21.02
C ALA A 7 12.90 -2.92 -19.75
N ILE A 8 12.88 -4.25 -19.79
CA ILE A 8 12.55 -5.10 -18.64
C ILE A 8 13.56 -4.89 -17.52
N VAL A 9 14.87 -4.84 -17.82
CA VAL A 9 15.92 -4.62 -16.82
C VAL A 9 15.78 -3.24 -16.17
N LEU A 10 15.58 -2.18 -16.97
CA LEU A 10 15.44 -0.82 -16.45
C LEU A 10 14.19 -0.65 -15.58
N ILE A 11 13.05 -1.21 -16.01
CA ILE A 11 11.81 -1.16 -15.25
C ILE A 11 11.95 -1.95 -13.94
N SER A 12 12.57 -3.14 -13.99
CA SER A 12 12.87 -3.94 -12.80
C SER A 12 13.74 -3.17 -11.81
N ALA A 13 14.79 -2.52 -12.30
CA ALA A 13 15.69 -1.71 -11.48
C ALA A 13 14.97 -0.50 -10.85
N LEU A 14 14.08 0.16 -11.59
CA LEU A 14 13.29 1.28 -11.08
C LEU A 14 12.36 0.86 -9.93
N PHE A 15 11.56 -0.18 -10.15
CA PHE A 15 10.65 -0.69 -9.10
C PHE A 15 11.43 -1.28 -7.93
N GLY A 16 12.49 -2.05 -8.20
CA GLY A 16 13.33 -2.66 -7.15
C GLY A 16 14.04 -1.61 -6.30
N GLY A 17 14.62 -0.58 -6.93
CA GLY A 17 15.26 0.52 -6.23
C GLY A 17 14.30 1.28 -5.33
N TYR A 18 13.10 1.61 -5.83
CA TYR A 18 12.08 2.25 -5.01
C TYR A 18 11.63 1.34 -3.86
N LEU A 19 11.41 0.05 -4.12
CA LEU A 19 11.02 -0.93 -3.11
C LEU A 19 12.03 -0.98 -1.95
N VAL A 20 13.33 -1.02 -2.24
CA VAL A 20 14.38 -1.04 -1.21
C VAL A 20 14.35 0.23 -0.36
N ILE A 21 14.25 1.40 -0.99
CA ILE A 21 14.17 2.69 -0.29
C ILE A 21 12.90 2.77 0.58
N TRP A 22 11.78 2.28 0.05
CA TRP A 22 10.49 2.36 0.71
C TRP A 22 10.28 1.27 1.80
N ALA A 23 10.95 0.11 1.71
CA ALA A 23 10.70 -1.03 2.58
C ALA A 23 10.85 -0.69 4.08
N ILE A 24 11.90 0.04 4.46
CA ILE A 24 12.12 0.41 5.87
C ILE A 24 11.04 1.40 6.35
N PRO A 25 10.84 2.57 5.71
CA PRO A 25 9.76 3.48 6.11
C PRO A 25 8.36 2.85 6.08
N GLY A 26 8.07 2.06 5.04
CA GLY A 26 6.78 1.37 4.86
C GLY A 26 6.50 0.40 6.01
N THR A 27 7.51 -0.39 6.40
CA THR A 27 7.41 -1.31 7.54
C THR A 27 7.15 -0.55 8.84
N VAL A 28 7.93 0.48 9.13
CA VAL A 28 7.76 1.29 10.35
C VAL A 28 6.39 1.96 10.39
N MET A 29 5.94 2.58 9.29
CA MET A 29 4.61 3.19 9.21
C MET A 29 3.50 2.16 9.39
N SER A 30 3.63 0.97 8.80
CA SER A 30 2.64 -0.09 8.97
C SER A 30 2.57 -0.56 10.41
N ALA A 31 3.71 -0.73 11.10
CA ALA A 31 3.77 -1.09 12.50
C ALA A 31 3.16 0.00 13.40
N MET A 32 3.48 1.27 13.15
CA MET A 32 2.91 2.40 13.90
C MET A 32 1.38 2.49 13.80
N VAL A 33 0.81 2.11 12.65
CA VAL A 33 -0.65 2.12 12.46
C VAL A 33 -1.29 0.83 12.98
N ALA A 34 -0.65 -0.32 12.80
CA ALA A 34 -1.22 -1.63 13.16
C ALA A 34 -1.07 -1.95 14.66
N LEU A 35 0.05 -1.59 15.28
CA LEU A 35 0.37 -1.87 16.68
C LEU A 35 0.21 -0.66 17.60
N GLY A 36 0.09 0.54 17.01
CA GLY A 36 -0.12 1.78 17.75
C GLY A 36 -1.59 2.05 18.03
N ASP A 37 -1.91 3.33 18.16
CA ASP A 37 -3.28 3.78 18.42
C ASP A 37 -4.21 3.52 17.21
N VAL A 38 -5.37 2.91 17.51
CA VAL A 38 -6.45 2.66 16.57
C VAL A 38 -6.96 3.95 15.90
N GLU A 39 -6.79 5.12 16.52
CA GLU A 39 -7.17 6.41 15.94
C GLU A 39 -6.61 6.63 14.53
N ARG A 40 -5.40 6.13 14.25
CA ARG A 40 -4.75 6.27 12.94
C ARG A 40 -5.50 5.53 11.84
N ILE A 41 -5.86 4.28 12.08
CA ILE A 41 -6.66 3.52 11.11
C ILE A 41 -8.09 4.06 11.04
N VAL A 42 -8.63 4.53 12.17
CA VAL A 42 -9.96 5.13 12.20
C VAL A 42 -10.04 6.37 11.32
N PHE A 43 -9.00 7.19 11.34
CA PHE A 43 -8.88 8.31 10.42
C PHE A 43 -8.88 7.85 8.96
N ILE A 44 -8.04 6.87 8.60
CA ILE A 44 -7.93 6.37 7.22
C ILE A 44 -9.26 5.74 6.74
N ASP A 45 -9.92 4.96 7.58
CA ASP A 45 -11.23 4.35 7.29
C ASP A 45 -12.28 5.41 6.94
N LYS A 46 -12.38 6.47 7.75
CA LYS A 46 -13.32 7.58 7.51
C LYS A 46 -13.06 8.28 6.16
N GLN A 47 -11.83 8.22 5.65
CA GLN A 47 -11.49 8.78 4.34
C GLN A 47 -11.75 7.81 3.19
N LEU A 48 -11.49 6.51 3.34
CA LEU A 48 -11.36 5.60 2.20
C LEU A 48 -12.30 4.39 2.21
N ALA A 49 -12.88 4.05 3.36
CA ALA A 49 -13.75 2.89 3.49
C ALA A 49 -14.99 3.04 2.60
N LYS A 50 -15.31 1.99 1.82
CA LYS A 50 -16.55 1.97 1.02
C LYS A 50 -17.80 1.91 1.91
N ASN A 51 -17.73 1.12 2.99
CA ASN A 51 -18.82 0.94 3.93
C ASN A 51 -18.27 1.02 5.35
N LEU A 52 -18.39 2.19 5.95
CA LEU A 52 -17.92 2.44 7.31
C LEU A 52 -18.70 1.60 8.34
N LYS A 53 -20.01 1.39 8.14
CA LYS A 53 -20.87 0.60 9.06
C LYS A 53 -20.43 -0.86 9.23
N LYS A 54 -19.59 -1.37 8.33
CA LYS A 54 -18.96 -2.69 8.50
C LYS A 54 -18.09 -2.72 9.76
N TYR A 55 -17.24 -1.72 9.93
CA TYR A 55 -16.17 -1.69 10.93
C TYR A 55 -16.59 -1.06 12.25
N TYR A 56 -17.56 -0.15 12.21
CA TYR A 56 -17.99 0.64 13.37
C TYR A 56 -19.38 0.22 13.84
N ASP A 57 -19.61 0.30 15.14
CA ASP A 57 -20.94 0.11 15.72
C ASP A 57 -21.84 1.34 15.49
N GLU A 58 -23.08 1.27 15.95
CA GLU A 58 -24.07 2.35 15.81
C GLU A 58 -23.67 3.63 16.57
N ARG A 59 -22.79 3.52 17.56
CA ARG A 59 -22.26 4.62 18.35
C ARG A 59 -20.99 5.22 17.75
N GLY A 60 -20.48 4.64 16.66
CA GLY A 60 -19.29 5.10 15.95
C GLY A 60 -17.96 4.57 16.52
N TYR A 61 -18.00 3.60 17.44
CA TYR A 61 -16.80 2.93 17.95
C TYR A 61 -16.37 1.79 17.04
N LEU A 62 -15.06 1.59 16.90
CA LEU A 62 -14.50 0.48 16.15
C LEU A 62 -14.84 -0.83 16.86
N LYS A 63 -15.49 -1.79 16.20
CA LYS A 63 -15.87 -3.07 16.82
C LYS A 63 -14.62 -3.84 17.27
N PRO A 64 -14.65 -4.60 18.38
CA PRO A 64 -13.47 -5.28 18.94
C PRO A 64 -12.71 -6.16 17.94
N GLU A 65 -13.41 -6.88 17.06
CA GLU A 65 -12.84 -7.73 16.01
C GLU A 65 -11.99 -6.97 14.97
N TYR A 66 -12.21 -5.66 14.81
CA TYR A 66 -11.44 -4.80 13.91
C TYR A 66 -10.33 -3.99 14.60
N GLN A 67 -10.19 -4.13 15.93
CA GLN A 67 -9.12 -3.51 16.72
C GLN A 67 -7.82 -4.34 16.73
N LEU A 68 -7.89 -5.62 16.37
CA LEU A 68 -6.72 -6.49 16.28
C LEU A 68 -5.72 -5.97 15.24
N TYR A 69 -4.42 -6.00 15.58
CA TYR A 69 -3.35 -5.49 14.73
C TYR A 69 -3.34 -6.09 13.33
N THR A 70 -3.66 -7.39 13.20
CA THR A 70 -3.79 -8.07 11.91
C THR A 70 -4.91 -7.48 11.07
N SER A 71 -6.08 -7.26 11.67
CA SER A 71 -7.25 -6.65 11.02
C SER A 71 -6.99 -5.21 10.59
N ILE A 72 -6.27 -4.44 11.42
CA ILE A 72 -5.82 -3.09 11.09
C ILE A 72 -4.82 -3.12 9.92
N GLY A 73 -3.80 -3.97 10.00
CA GLY A 73 -2.77 -4.11 8.98
C GLY A 73 -3.34 -4.50 7.62
N THR A 74 -4.23 -5.50 7.57
CA THR A 74 -4.89 -5.93 6.33
C THR A 74 -5.66 -4.79 5.68
N ARG A 75 -6.37 -3.97 6.46
CA ARG A 75 -7.10 -2.81 5.93
C ARG A 75 -6.14 -1.73 5.42
N LEU A 76 -5.10 -1.42 6.19
CA LEU A 76 -4.09 -0.43 5.80
C LEU A 76 -3.43 -0.80 4.46
N PHE A 77 -2.91 -2.03 4.34
CA PHE A 77 -2.30 -2.52 3.10
C PHE A 77 -3.31 -2.56 1.96
N GLY A 78 -4.56 -2.97 2.24
CA GLY A 78 -5.65 -2.91 1.28
C GLY A 78 -5.88 -1.50 0.74
N TYR A 79 -5.87 -0.48 1.60
CA TYR A 79 -5.98 0.91 1.17
C TYR A 79 -4.76 1.38 0.38
N TRP A 80 -3.55 1.01 0.78
CA TRP A 80 -2.33 1.35 0.03
C TRP A 80 -2.35 0.77 -1.38
N ILE A 81 -2.67 -0.51 -1.53
CA ILE A 81 -2.77 -1.19 -2.85
C ILE A 81 -3.88 -0.57 -3.71
N ALA A 82 -5.06 -0.39 -3.13
CA ALA A 82 -6.25 0.04 -3.87
C ALA A 82 -6.33 1.56 -4.10
N TYR A 83 -5.43 2.34 -3.49
CA TYR A 83 -5.46 3.81 -3.52
C TYR A 83 -5.74 4.45 -4.90
N PRO A 84 -5.11 4.05 -6.02
CA PRO A 84 -5.37 4.66 -7.32
C PRO A 84 -6.84 4.57 -7.74
N PHE A 85 -7.54 3.51 -7.32
CA PHE A 85 -8.95 3.25 -7.62
C PHE A 85 -9.90 3.88 -6.59
N ILE A 86 -9.47 4.00 -5.34
CA ILE A 86 -10.32 4.52 -4.25
C ILE A 86 -10.03 5.98 -3.87
N LYS A 87 -9.03 6.63 -4.49
CA LYS A 87 -8.63 8.02 -4.19
C LYS A 87 -9.78 9.03 -4.24
N LYS A 88 -10.78 8.79 -5.11
CA LYS A 88 -11.96 9.66 -5.26
C LYS A 88 -12.90 9.61 -4.05
N ARG A 89 -12.77 8.59 -3.18
CA ARG A 89 -13.56 8.44 -1.95
C ARG A 89 -13.03 9.31 -0.82
N ALA A 90 -11.75 9.71 -0.89
CA ALA A 90 -11.11 10.54 0.12
C ALA A 90 -11.91 11.83 0.33
N THR A 91 -12.42 12.01 1.55
CA THR A 91 -13.23 13.19 1.92
C THR A 91 -12.35 14.38 2.31
N THR A 92 -11.09 14.15 2.69
CA THR A 92 -10.11 15.17 3.05
C THR A 92 -9.40 15.76 1.83
N GLN A 93 -9.22 17.08 1.85
CA GLN A 93 -8.38 17.81 0.88
C GLN A 93 -6.91 17.87 1.30
N SER A 94 -6.52 17.19 2.39
CA SER A 94 -5.16 17.23 2.92
C SER A 94 -4.14 16.69 1.91
N LYS A 95 -3.24 17.56 1.45
CA LYS A 95 -2.10 17.19 0.60
C LYS A 95 -1.19 16.18 1.29
N LYS A 96 -1.01 16.30 2.62
CA LYS A 96 -0.19 15.38 3.43
C LYS A 96 -0.76 13.97 3.41
N PHE A 97 -2.08 13.83 3.60
CA PHE A 97 -2.75 12.53 3.53
C PHE A 97 -2.62 11.91 2.15
N ARG A 98 -2.87 12.69 1.10
CA ARG A 98 -2.77 12.20 -0.28
C ARG A 98 -1.36 11.77 -0.65
N LEU A 99 -0.34 12.51 -0.21
CA LEU A 99 1.06 12.18 -0.41
C LEU A 99 1.43 10.89 0.34
N PHE A 100 1.05 10.78 1.61
CA PHE A 100 1.23 9.57 2.41
C PHE A 100 0.64 8.34 1.72
N MET A 101 -0.60 8.45 1.22
CA MET A 101 -1.27 7.35 0.53
C MET A 101 -0.59 7.00 -0.80
N TRP A 102 -0.12 7.99 -1.57
CA TRP A 102 0.58 7.76 -2.84
C TRP A 102 1.95 7.11 -2.65
N ILE A 103 2.76 7.58 -1.70
CA ILE A 103 4.08 7.01 -1.41
C ILE A 103 3.93 5.53 -1.04
N ASN A 104 3.00 5.22 -0.14
CA ASN A 104 2.79 3.84 0.27
C ASN A 104 2.15 2.96 -0.82
N CYS A 105 1.26 3.54 -1.62
CA CYS A 105 0.74 2.87 -2.81
C CYS A 105 1.87 2.50 -3.79
N LEU A 106 2.74 3.46 -4.13
CA LEU A 106 3.89 3.20 -5.00
C LEU A 106 4.80 2.12 -4.42
N GLY A 107 4.97 2.09 -3.09
CA GLY A 107 5.72 1.04 -2.40
C GLY A 107 5.14 -0.35 -2.62
N MET A 108 3.85 -0.50 -2.36
CA MET A 108 3.13 -1.76 -2.57
C MET A 108 3.15 -2.20 -4.03
N TRP A 109 2.96 -1.28 -4.97
CA TRP A 109 3.04 -1.58 -6.40
C TRP A 109 4.46 -1.85 -6.87
N SER A 110 5.48 -1.31 -6.20
CA SER A 110 6.88 -1.63 -6.49
C SER A 110 7.25 -3.04 -6.06
N LEU A 111 6.65 -3.55 -4.98
CA LEU A 111 6.77 -4.97 -4.63
C LEU A 111 6.20 -5.86 -5.74
N VAL A 112 4.95 -5.60 -6.15
CA VAL A 112 4.28 -6.37 -7.22
C VAL A 112 5.04 -6.27 -8.54
N GLY A 113 5.42 -5.05 -8.93
CA GLY A 113 6.15 -4.78 -10.17
C GLY A 113 7.51 -5.46 -10.20
N THR A 114 8.31 -5.33 -9.14
CA THR A 114 9.62 -5.98 -9.05
C THR A 114 9.49 -7.49 -9.19
N THR A 115 8.58 -8.13 -8.43
CA THR A 115 8.35 -9.57 -8.53
C THR A 115 7.95 -9.97 -9.93
N PHE A 116 7.00 -9.26 -10.54
CA PHE A 116 6.52 -9.56 -11.89
C PHE A 116 7.65 -9.48 -12.93
N PHE A 117 8.39 -8.37 -12.96
CA PHE A 117 9.42 -8.16 -13.98
C PHE A 117 10.66 -9.03 -13.78
N VAL A 118 11.05 -9.33 -12.54
CA VAL A 118 12.14 -10.29 -12.26
C VAL A 118 11.74 -11.70 -12.71
N CYS A 119 10.52 -12.15 -12.40
CA CYS A 119 10.02 -13.43 -12.90
C CYS A 119 9.97 -13.46 -14.43
N LEU A 120 9.48 -12.39 -15.06
CA LEU A 120 9.44 -12.28 -16.52
C LEU A 120 10.85 -12.33 -17.13
N ALA A 121 11.81 -11.60 -16.57
CA ALA A 121 13.19 -11.60 -17.03
C ALA A 121 13.81 -13.00 -16.96
N LYS A 122 13.52 -13.75 -15.89
CA LYS A 122 13.98 -15.13 -15.72
C LYS A 122 13.33 -16.09 -16.71
N LEU A 123 12.01 -15.97 -16.93
CA LEU A 123 11.29 -16.80 -17.89
C LEU A 123 11.77 -16.59 -19.33
N LEU A 124 12.22 -15.37 -19.66
CA LEU A 124 12.77 -15.03 -20.97
C LEU A 124 14.28 -15.32 -21.11
N GLY A 125 14.94 -15.81 -20.05
CA GLY A 125 16.38 -16.09 -20.06
C GLY A 125 17.27 -14.84 -20.11
N ILE A 126 16.73 -13.67 -19.73
CA ILE A 126 17.47 -12.39 -19.70
C ILE A 126 18.41 -12.35 -18.49
N ILE A 127 17.97 -12.92 -17.37
CA ILE A 127 18.75 -13.09 -16.15
C ILE A 127 18.80 -14.58 -15.79
N PRO A 128 19.87 -15.04 -15.12
CA PRO A 128 20.01 -16.42 -14.67
C PRO A 128 18.94 -16.86 -13.64
#